data_AF-A0A7V8QM08-F1
#
_entry.id   AF-A0A7V8QM08-F1
#
_cell.length_a   1.000
_cell.length_b   1.000
_cell.length_c   1.000
_cell.angle_alpha   90.00
_cell.angle_beta   90.00
_cell.angle_gamma   90.00
#
_symmetry.space_group_name_H-M   'P 1'
#
loop_
_entity.id
_entity.type
_entity.pdbx_description
1 polymer ?
#
loop_
_entity_poly.entity_id
_entity_poly.type
_entity_poly.pdbx_seq_one_letter_code
_entity_poly.pdbx_strand_id
1 'polypeptide(L)'
;MTSLEPGTYLSLLLLIVCVVLAVFVAMLFARLDRQARRIGALEQSQKRVAEYMRGVSAGAVGQGQHVARLEQDLARVRDRMERVASSEGGGSTAFNHAIRMAQRGATAEELMEACGLSQMEADLVVLLHRDQQVQ
;
A
#
# COMPACT_ATOMS: atom_id res chain seq x y z
N MET A 1 80.93 41.29 -28.07
CA MET A 1 80.08 40.90 -26.91
C MET A 1 78.73 40.49 -27.47
N THR A 2 78.35 39.24 -27.71
CA THR A 2 78.89 37.88 -27.60
C THR A 2 78.43 37.18 -28.89
N SER A 3 79.34 36.70 -29.73
CA SER A 3 78.99 35.90 -30.90
C SER A 3 78.37 34.60 -30.39
N LEU A 4 77.05 34.45 -30.52
CA LEU A 4 76.34 33.24 -30.13
C LEU A 4 76.76 32.11 -31.08
N GLU A 5 77.50 31.15 -30.54
CA GLU A 5 77.83 29.91 -31.23
C GLU A 5 76.54 29.22 -31.69
N PRO A 6 76.47 28.70 -32.93
CA PRO A 6 75.26 28.11 -33.51
C PRO A 6 74.67 26.96 -32.66
N GLY A 7 75.48 26.30 -31.82
CA GLY A 7 75.02 25.26 -30.89
C GLY A 7 74.10 25.75 -29.76
N THR A 8 74.19 27.02 -29.36
CA THR A 8 73.32 27.59 -28.31
C THR A 8 71.87 27.78 -28.76
N TYR A 9 71.67 28.09 -30.04
CA TYR A 9 70.33 28.20 -30.62
C TYR A 9 69.66 26.82 -30.74
N LEU A 10 70.42 25.78 -31.11
CA LEU A 10 69.89 24.41 -31.19
C LEU A 10 69.48 23.87 -29.82
N SER A 11 70.27 24.13 -28.77
CA SER A 11 69.93 23.71 -27.41
C SER A 11 68.70 24.45 -26.86
N LEU A 12 68.57 25.75 -27.13
CA LEU A 12 67.37 26.52 -26.78
C LEU A 12 66.12 26.02 -27.54
N LEU A 13 66.24 25.75 -28.83
CA LEU A 13 65.13 25.23 -29.63
C LEU A 13 64.68 23.85 -29.14
N LEU A 14 65.63 22.96 -28.82
CA LEU A 14 65.33 21.64 -28.28
C LEU A 14 64.66 21.72 -26.91
N LEU A 15 65.12 22.62 -26.04
CA LEU A 15 64.51 22.87 -24.74
C LEU A 15 63.07 23.38 -24.87
N ILE A 16 62.82 24.32 -25.79
CA ILE A 16 61.47 24.83 -26.07
C ILE A 16 60.57 23.69 -26.57
N VAL A 17 61.04 22.86 -27.50
CA VAL A 17 60.28 21.70 -28.01
C VAL A 17 59.95 20.71 -26.88
N CYS A 18 60.91 20.41 -26.00
CA CYS A 18 60.68 19.55 -24.84
C CYS A 18 59.63 20.14 -23.89
N VAL A 19 59.69 21.44 -23.60
CA VAL A 19 58.70 22.12 -22.73
C VAL A 19 57.32 22.09 -23.38
N VAL A 20 57.21 22.39 -24.67
CA VAL A 20 55.94 22.34 -25.41
C VAL A 20 55.35 20.93 -25.39
N LEU A 21 56.15 19.90 -25.63
CA LEU A 21 55.72 18.50 -25.54
C LEU A 21 55.27 18.13 -24.13
N ALA A 22 56.01 18.53 -23.10
CA ALA A 22 55.65 18.26 -21.72
C ALA A 22 54.31 18.92 -21.34
N VAL A 23 54.11 20.18 -21.73
CA VAL A 23 52.84 20.90 -21.52
C VAL A 23 51.70 20.25 -22.30
N PHE A 24 51.94 19.84 -23.55
CA PHE A 24 50.95 19.14 -24.36
C PHE A 24 50.50 17.82 -23.73
N VAL A 25 51.46 17.00 -23.27
CA VAL A 25 51.19 15.74 -22.58
C VAL A 25 50.44 15.99 -21.26
N ALA A 26 50.86 16.97 -20.46
CA ALA A 26 50.17 17.34 -19.22
C ALA A 26 48.73 17.78 -19.47
N MET A 27 48.47 18.55 -20.53
CA MET A 27 47.11 18.94 -20.93
C MET A 27 46.25 17.75 -21.33
N LEU A 28 46.81 16.78 -22.06
CA LEU A 28 46.10 15.55 -22.44
C LEU A 28 45.73 14.71 -21.22
N PHE A 29 46.68 14.50 -20.29
CA PHE A 29 46.40 13.80 -19.03
C PHE A 29 45.34 14.52 -18.19
N ALA A 30 45.41 15.85 -18.08
CA ALA A 30 44.39 16.63 -17.36
C ALA A 30 43.01 16.53 -18.02
N ARG A 31 42.93 16.46 -19.36
CA ARG A 31 41.67 16.27 -20.08
C ARG A 31 41.11 14.87 -19.86
N LEU A 32 41.95 13.83 -19.90
CA LEU A 32 41.56 12.45 -19.64
C LEU A 32 41.07 12.27 -18.20
N ASP A 33 41.75 12.84 -17.20
CA ASP A 33 41.31 12.76 -15.80
C ASP A 33 39.98 13.49 -15.58
N ARG A 34 39.78 14.66 -16.23
CA ARG A 34 38.49 15.35 -16.21
C ARG A 34 37.37 14.53 -16.85
N GLN A 35 37.65 13.82 -17.94
CA GLN A 35 36.67 12.93 -18.58
C GLN A 35 36.36 11.71 -17.71
N ALA A 36 37.38 11.07 -17.12
CA ALA A 36 37.21 9.94 -16.21
C ALA A 36 36.37 10.32 -14.98
N ARG A 37 36.59 11.50 -14.40
CA ARG A 37 35.78 12.03 -13.29
C ARG A 37 34.32 12.27 -13.69
N ARG A 38 34.08 12.77 -14.91
CA ARG A 38 32.71 12.96 -15.43
C ARG A 38 31.99 11.63 -15.62
N ILE A 39 32.69 10.62 -16.14
CA ILE A 39 32.16 9.26 -16.30
C ILE A 39 31.83 8.66 -14.93
N GLY A 40 32.74 8.76 -13.95
CA GLY A 40 32.49 8.27 -12.60
C GLY A 40 31.30 8.94 -11.90
N ALA A 41 31.10 10.24 -12.11
CA ALA A 41 29.94 10.96 -11.59
C ALA A 41 28.62 10.51 -12.23
N LEU A 42 28.63 10.24 -13.54
CA LEU A 42 27.48 9.71 -14.27
C LEU A 42 27.13 8.29 -13.80
N GLU A 43 28.13 7.42 -13.61
CA GLU A 43 27.92 6.07 -13.08
C GLU A 43 27.32 6.08 -11.67
N GLN A 44 27.77 6.99 -10.80
CA GLN A 44 27.18 7.15 -9.46
C GLN A 44 25.72 7.60 -9.53
N SER A 45 25.38 8.51 -10.44
CA SER A 45 23.99 8.93 -10.64
C SER A 45 23.11 7.77 -11.12
N GLN A 46 23.64 6.94 -12.02
CA GLN A 46 22.92 5.79 -12.56
C GLN A 46 22.66 4.73 -11.47
N LYS A 47 23.65 4.47 -10.61
CA LYS A 47 23.51 3.57 -9.46
C LYS A 47 22.44 4.05 -8.48
N ARG A 48 22.41 5.36 -8.17
CA ARG A 48 21.38 5.94 -7.28
C ARG A 48 19.97 5.79 -7.85
N VAL A 49 19.80 6.03 -9.15
CA VAL A 49 18.49 5.85 -9.81
C VAL A 49 18.07 4.38 -9.80
N ALA A 50 18.99 3.45 -10.04
CA ALA A 50 18.69 2.02 -9.98
C ALA A 50 18.32 1.55 -8.56
N GLU A 51 19.01 2.04 -7.52
CA GLU A 51 18.65 1.77 -6.12
C GLU A 51 17.29 2.36 -5.75
N TYR A 52 17.01 3.58 -6.18
CA TYR A 52 15.70 4.21 -5.96
C TYR A 52 14.58 3.42 -6.62
N MET A 53 14.74 2.97 -7.87
CA MET A 53 13.77 2.12 -8.54
C MET A 53 13.57 0.78 -7.82
N ARG A 54 14.64 0.14 -7.33
CA ARG A 54 14.52 -1.08 -6.52
C ARG A 54 13.72 -0.85 -5.24
N GLY A 55 13.95 0.27 -4.56
CA GLY A 55 13.20 0.66 -3.36
C GLY A 55 11.72 0.91 -3.65
N VAL A 56 11.41 1.64 -4.73
CA VAL A 56 10.03 1.92 -5.15
C VAL A 56 9.30 0.65 -5.58
N SER A 57 9.95 -0.23 -6.35
CA SER A 57 9.34 -1.52 -6.74
C SER A 57 9.07 -2.41 -5.54
N ALA A 58 9.97 -2.48 -4.56
CA ALA A 58 9.73 -3.24 -3.33
C ALA A 58 8.57 -2.65 -2.52
N GLY A 59 8.49 -1.31 -2.43
CA GLY A 59 7.37 -0.61 -1.79
C GLY A 59 6.03 -0.87 -2.48
N ALA A 60 5.99 -0.86 -3.81
CA ALA A 60 4.78 -1.12 -4.60
C ALA A 60 4.26 -2.55 -4.41
N VAL A 61 5.15 -3.55 -4.37
CA VAL A 61 4.77 -4.95 -4.09
C VAL A 61 4.23 -5.09 -2.66
N GLY A 62 4.87 -4.46 -1.68
CA GLY A 62 4.40 -4.47 -0.29
C GLY A 62 3.01 -3.83 -0.11
N GLN A 63 2.78 -2.69 -0.78
CA GLN A 63 1.47 -2.05 -0.78
C GLN A 63 0.40 -2.91 -1.47
N GLY A 64 0.73 -3.58 -2.58
CA GLY A 64 -0.18 -4.52 -3.24
C GLY A 64 -0.62 -5.68 -2.32
N GLN A 65 0.31 -6.25 -1.56
CA GLN A 65 -0.02 -7.29 -0.57
C GLN A 65 -0.89 -6.76 0.56
N HIS A 66 -0.70 -5.52 1.00
CA HIS A 66 -1.54 -4.91 2.03
C HIS A 66 -2.96 -4.66 1.54
N VAL A 67 -3.13 -4.16 0.31
CA VAL A 67 -4.44 -4.00 -0.34
C VAL A 67 -5.14 -5.35 -0.47
N ALA A 68 -4.45 -6.39 -0.94
CA ALA A 68 -5.04 -7.73 -1.06
C ALA A 68 -5.50 -8.31 0.28
N ARG A 69 -4.78 -8.04 1.38
CA ARG A 69 -5.21 -8.43 2.73
C ARG A 69 -6.45 -7.66 3.18
N LEU A 70 -6.49 -6.35 2.95
CA LEU A 70 -7.65 -5.52 3.27
C LEU A 70 -8.89 -5.96 2.48
N GLU A 71 -8.73 -6.33 1.20
CA GLU A 71 -9.81 -6.88 0.38
C GLU A 71 -10.33 -8.21 0.94
N GLN A 72 -9.43 -9.11 1.38
CA GLN A 72 -9.83 -10.37 2.04
C GLN A 72 -10.57 -10.13 3.36
N ASP A 73 -10.09 -9.20 4.18
CA ASP A 73 -10.75 -8.87 5.45
C ASP A 73 -12.13 -8.25 5.21
N LEU A 74 -12.25 -7.36 4.22
CA LEU A 74 -13.54 -6.82 3.77
C LEU A 74 -14.50 -7.92 3.30
N ALA A 75 -14.02 -8.87 2.51
CA ALA A 75 -14.82 -9.99 2.05
C ALA A 75 -15.35 -10.84 3.23
N ARG A 76 -14.51 -11.10 4.24
CA ARG A 76 -14.93 -11.84 5.45
C ARG A 76 -15.95 -11.07 6.28
N VAL A 77 -15.78 -9.76 6.41
CA VAL A 77 -16.75 -8.90 7.12
C VAL A 77 -18.09 -8.89 6.38
N ARG A 78 -18.07 -8.80 5.05
CA ARG A 78 -19.29 -8.90 4.23
C ARG A 78 -19.99 -10.24 4.43
N ASP A 79 -19.26 -11.35 4.37
CA ASP A 79 -19.83 -12.70 4.59
C ASP A 79 -20.44 -12.83 5.99
N ARG A 80 -19.79 -12.27 7.02
CA ARG A 80 -20.37 -12.20 8.38
C ARG A 80 -21.64 -11.36 8.43
N MET A 81 -21.65 -10.20 7.78
CA MET A 81 -22.84 -9.33 7.75
C MET A 81 -24.00 -10.01 7.04
N GLU A 82 -23.74 -10.72 5.95
CA GLU A 82 -24.75 -11.49 5.22
C GLU A 82 -25.29 -12.64 6.08
N ARG A 83 -24.41 -13.36 6.79
CA ARG A 83 -24.80 -14.40 7.76
C ARG A 83 -25.63 -13.87 8.93
N VAL A 84 -25.28 -12.71 9.47
CA VAL A 84 -26.05 -12.06 10.54
C VAL A 84 -27.42 -11.62 10.01
N ALA A 85 -27.45 -10.94 8.87
CA ALA A 85 -28.69 -10.50 8.22
C ALA A 85 -29.62 -11.67 7.86
N SER A 86 -29.06 -12.82 7.46
CA SER A 86 -29.84 -14.03 7.19
C SER A 86 -30.24 -14.80 8.46
N SER A 87 -29.46 -14.71 9.54
CA SER A 87 -29.79 -15.32 10.83
C SER A 87 -30.92 -14.59 11.58
N GLU A 88 -31.14 -13.31 11.34
CA GLU A 88 -32.26 -12.55 11.93
C GLU A 88 -33.64 -12.95 11.36
N GLY A 89 -33.68 -13.74 10.28
CA GLY A 89 -34.92 -14.14 9.60
C GLY A 89 -35.81 -15.13 10.36
N GLY A 90 -35.26 -15.96 11.26
CA GLY A 90 -36.02 -17.02 11.94
C GLY A 90 -36.76 -16.58 13.20
N GLY A 91 -36.03 -16.05 14.19
CA GLY A 91 -36.61 -15.69 15.50
C GLY A 91 -37.42 -14.40 15.47
N SER A 92 -36.96 -13.38 14.73
CA SER A 92 -37.62 -12.06 14.69
C SER A 92 -38.99 -12.13 13.97
N THR A 93 -39.11 -12.96 12.93
CA THR A 93 -40.37 -13.10 12.20
C THR A 93 -41.42 -13.89 12.99
N ALA A 94 -41.01 -14.97 13.68
CA ALA A 94 -41.87 -15.75 14.56
C ALA A 94 -42.40 -14.91 15.73
N PHE A 95 -41.53 -14.11 16.36
CA PHE A 95 -41.94 -13.19 17.45
C PHE A 95 -42.88 -12.09 16.95
N ASN A 96 -42.59 -11.47 15.80
CA ASN A 96 -43.47 -10.49 15.18
C ASN A 96 -44.84 -11.07 14.78
N HIS A 97 -44.88 -12.33 14.35
CA HIS A 97 -46.14 -13.02 14.04
C HIS A 97 -46.94 -13.32 15.31
N ALA A 98 -46.27 -13.79 16.36
CA ALA A 98 -46.87 -14.04 17.67
C ALA A 98 -47.43 -12.77 18.33
N ILE A 99 -46.73 -11.63 18.24
CA ILE A 99 -47.24 -10.34 18.74
C ILE A 99 -48.56 -9.98 18.06
N ARG A 100 -48.67 -10.14 16.73
CA ARG A 100 -49.91 -9.87 15.99
C ARG A 100 -51.05 -10.83 16.37
N MET A 101 -50.76 -12.09 16.67
CA MET A 101 -51.77 -13.05 17.13
C MET A 101 -52.23 -12.74 18.56
N ALA A 102 -51.30 -12.42 19.47
CA ALA A 102 -51.63 -12.00 20.83
C ALA A 102 -52.47 -10.71 20.86
N GLN A 103 -52.17 -9.74 19.99
CA GLN A 103 -52.99 -8.55 19.78
C GLN A 103 -54.39 -8.86 19.21
N ARG A 104 -54.62 -10.04 18.63
CA ARG A 104 -55.94 -10.49 18.20
C ARG A 104 -56.66 -11.33 19.26
N GLY A 105 -56.06 -11.46 20.45
CA GLY A 105 -56.62 -12.19 21.58
C GLY A 105 -56.23 -13.68 21.65
N ALA A 106 -55.29 -14.13 20.82
CA ALA A 106 -54.82 -15.51 20.83
C ALA A 106 -54.21 -15.90 22.20
N THR A 107 -54.39 -17.16 22.59
CA THR A 107 -53.91 -17.70 23.88
C THR A 107 -52.45 -18.19 23.78
N ALA A 108 -51.77 -18.33 24.92
CA ALA A 108 -50.37 -18.76 24.94
C ALA A 108 -50.17 -20.13 24.25
N GLU A 109 -51.11 -21.06 24.39
CA GLU A 109 -51.09 -22.37 23.69
C GLU A 109 -51.20 -22.21 22.17
N GLU A 110 -52.06 -21.32 21.67
CA GLU A 110 -52.17 -21.03 20.24
C GLU A 110 -50.90 -20.38 19.68
N LEU A 111 -50.23 -19.53 20.47
CA LEU A 111 -48.93 -18.96 20.09
C LEU A 111 -47.83 -20.04 20.05
N MET A 112 -47.82 -20.97 20.99
CA MET A 112 -46.85 -22.08 21.00
C MET A 112 -47.03 -22.97 19.77
N GLU A 113 -48.27 -23.32 19.43
CA GLU A 113 -48.56 -24.20 18.29
C GLU A 113 -48.31 -23.52 16.93
N ALA A 114 -48.74 -22.27 16.77
CA ALA A 114 -48.66 -21.58 15.49
C ALA A 114 -47.32 -20.87 15.21
N CYS A 115 -46.57 -20.49 16.26
CA CYS A 115 -45.27 -19.80 16.11
C CYS A 115 -44.07 -20.59 16.66
N GLY A 116 -44.27 -21.77 17.25
CA GLY A 116 -43.18 -22.62 17.75
C GLY A 116 -42.41 -22.02 18.94
N LEU A 117 -43.08 -21.18 19.73
CA LEU A 117 -42.51 -20.54 20.93
C LEU A 117 -42.47 -21.52 22.10
N SER A 118 -41.50 -21.33 23.00
CA SER A 118 -41.54 -22.02 24.30
C SER A 118 -42.68 -21.46 25.17
N GLN A 119 -43.12 -22.24 26.16
CA GLN A 119 -44.22 -21.83 27.05
C GLN A 119 -43.95 -20.49 27.76
N MET A 120 -42.72 -20.29 28.27
CA MET A 120 -42.34 -19.01 28.88
C MET A 120 -42.37 -17.84 27.89
N GLU A 121 -41.97 -18.05 26.63
CA GLU A 121 -41.98 -16.98 25.62
C GLU A 121 -43.40 -16.60 25.20
N ALA A 122 -44.28 -17.59 25.04
CA ALA A 122 -45.67 -17.36 24.70
C ALA A 122 -46.43 -16.62 25.82
N ASP A 123 -46.23 -17.05 27.08
CA ASP A 123 -46.81 -16.39 28.25
C ASP A 123 -46.36 -14.92 28.36
N LEU A 124 -45.06 -14.66 28.12
CA LEU A 124 -44.53 -13.30 28.12
C LEU A 124 -45.15 -12.43 27.03
N VAL A 125 -45.28 -12.95 25.80
CA VAL A 125 -45.85 -12.20 24.66
C VAL A 125 -47.32 -11.83 24.91
N VAL A 126 -48.11 -12.79 25.41
CA VAL A 126 -49.52 -12.57 25.76
C VAL A 126 -49.62 -11.53 26.87
N LEU A 127 -48.79 -11.63 27.92
CA LEU A 127 -48.83 -10.69 29.05
C LEU A 127 -48.45 -9.26 28.64
N LEU A 128 -47.45 -9.10 27.77
CA LEU A 128 -46.94 -7.77 27.39
C LEU A 128 -47.81 -7.06 26.34
N HIS A 129 -48.46 -7.79 25.43
CA HIS A 129 -49.16 -7.21 24.27
C HIS A 129 -50.69 -7.31 24.32
N ARG A 130 -51.26 -8.13 25.22
CA ARG A 130 -52.71 -8.18 25.46
C ARG A 130 -53.21 -6.98 26.28
N ASP A 131 -52.35 -6.44 27.15
CA ASP A 131 -52.66 -5.27 28.00
C ASP A 131 -52.66 -3.95 27.21
N GLN A 132 -51.91 -3.88 26.09
CA GLN A 132 -51.86 -2.71 25.22
C GLN A 132 -53.18 -2.40 24.48
N GLN A 133 -54.23 -3.22 24.62
CA GLN A 133 -55.56 -2.97 24.04
C GLN A 133 -56.63 -2.56 25.06
N VAL A 134 -56.31 -2.45 26.34
CA VAL A 134 -57.27 -2.07 27.40
C VAL A 134 -57.11 -0.59 27.80
N GLN A 135 -56.50 0.24 26.97
CA GLN A 135 -56.35 1.69 27.22
C GLN A 135 -56.93 2.54 26.09
#